data_AF-K2NKS9-F1
#
_entry.id   AF-K2NKS9-F1
#
_cell.length_a   1.000
_cell.length_b   1.000
_cell.length_c   1.000
_cell.angle_alpha   90.00
_cell.angle_beta   90.00
_cell.angle_gamma   90.00
#
_symmetry.space_group_name_H-M   'P 1'
#
loop_
_entity.id
_entity.type
_entity.pdbx_description
1 polymer ?
#
loop_
_entity_poly.entity_id
_entity_poly.type
_entity_poly.pdbx_seq_one_letter_code
_entity_poly.pdbx_strand_id
1 'polypeptide(L)'
;MSTLNLPMVVPTKKAWNHSRVIGQKRPLLPKHVWAIRVQLELAGTVSDLALFNMAVDSKLRGCDLVQLKAADEPRISVALP
;
A
#
# COMPACT_ATOMS: atom_id res chain seq x y z
N MET A 1 -22.84 15.03 -34.34
CA MET A 1 -22.56 14.31 -33.09
C MET A 1 -21.51 15.09 -32.33
N SER A 2 -21.91 15.81 -31.28
CA SER A 2 -21.09 16.82 -30.61
C SER A 2 -20.27 16.17 -29.50
N THR A 3 -18.94 16.16 -29.63
CA THR A 3 -18.02 15.65 -28.61
C THR A 3 -17.91 16.67 -27.47
N LEU A 4 -18.43 16.32 -26.30
CA LEU A 4 -18.30 17.14 -25.09
C LEU A 4 -16.83 17.23 -24.69
N ASN A 5 -16.20 18.39 -24.94
CA ASN A 5 -14.89 18.74 -24.39
C ASN A 5 -15.07 18.97 -22.88
N LEU A 6 -14.91 17.91 -22.09
CA LEU A 6 -14.77 18.03 -20.65
C LEU A 6 -13.43 18.73 -20.36
N PRO A 7 -13.38 19.75 -19.48
CA PRO A 7 -12.12 20.40 -19.15
C PRO A 7 -11.18 19.32 -18.59
N MET A 8 -10.12 19.06 -19.35
CA MET A 8 -9.05 18.14 -18.95
C MET A 8 -8.61 18.56 -17.55
N VAL A 9 -8.90 17.73 -16.55
CA VAL A 9 -8.45 17.93 -15.17
C VAL A 9 -6.93 17.75 -15.19
N VAL A 10 -6.21 18.85 -15.44
CA VAL A 10 -4.75 18.87 -15.37
C VAL A 10 -4.40 18.82 -13.88
N PRO A 11 -3.78 17.73 -13.38
CA PRO A 11 -3.31 17.71 -12.01
C PRO A 11 -2.31 18.86 -11.84
N THR A 12 -2.57 19.76 -10.88
CA THR A 12 -1.74 20.94 -10.62
C THR A 12 -0.30 20.59 -10.27
N LYS A 13 -0.06 19.35 -9.84
CA LYS A 13 1.26 18.81 -9.51
C LYS A 13 1.69 17.83 -10.59
N LYS A 14 2.73 18.22 -11.33
CA LYS A 14 3.47 17.31 -12.21
C LYS A 14 3.95 16.12 -11.38
N ALA A 15 3.59 14.91 -11.79
CA ALA A 15 4.03 13.70 -11.08
C ALA A 15 5.58 13.70 -10.99
N TRP A 16 6.13 13.26 -9.86
CA TRP A 16 7.58 13.20 -9.62
C TRP A 16 8.36 12.47 -10.73
N ASN A 17 7.69 11.55 -11.42
CA ASN A 17 8.21 10.73 -12.49
C ASN A 17 7.81 11.20 -13.90
N HIS A 18 7.19 12.37 -14.06
CA HIS A 18 6.81 12.87 -15.38
C HIS A 18 8.05 12.94 -16.28
N SER A 19 7.94 12.43 -17.52
CA SER A 19 9.03 12.27 -18.50
C SER A 19 10.10 11.20 -18.18
N ARG A 20 9.94 10.38 -17.13
CA ARG A 20 10.87 9.29 -16.81
C ARG A 20 10.17 7.93 -16.87
N VAL A 21 10.56 7.08 -17.82
CA VAL A 21 10.13 5.68 -17.85
C VAL A 21 10.82 4.95 -16.70
N ILE A 22 10.13 4.82 -15.57
CA ILE A 22 10.57 3.99 -14.46
C ILE A 22 10.21 2.56 -14.84
N GLY A 23 11.23 1.77 -15.17
CA GLY A 23 11.07 0.33 -15.38
C GLY A 23 10.53 -0.36 -14.12
N GLN A 24 10.16 -1.63 -14.27
CA GLN A 24 9.67 -2.41 -13.14
C GLN A 24 10.67 -2.38 -11.97
N LYS A 25 10.23 -1.91 -10.80
CA LYS A 25 11.04 -1.98 -9.59
C LYS A 25 11.33 -3.46 -9.29
N ARG A 26 12.56 -3.75 -8.85
CA ARG A 26 12.93 -5.11 -8.44
C ARG A 26 11.97 -5.58 -7.34
N PRO A 27 11.46 -6.83 -7.41
CA PRO A 27 10.61 -7.37 -6.36
C PRO A 27 11.37 -7.38 -5.04
N LEU A 28 10.63 -7.22 -3.94
CA LEU A 28 11.21 -7.33 -2.61
C LEU A 28 11.68 -8.78 -2.39
N LEU A 29 12.90 -8.94 -1.88
CA LEU A 29 13.37 -10.25 -1.44
C LEU A 29 12.66 -10.63 -0.13
N PRO A 30 12.46 -11.94 0.16
CA PRO A 30 11.88 -12.39 1.42
C PRO A 30 12.58 -11.82 2.66
N LYS A 31 13.91 -11.61 2.59
CA LYS A 31 14.70 -10.97 3.65
C LYS A 31 14.27 -9.53 3.95
N HIS A 32 13.88 -8.76 2.93
CA HIS A 32 13.39 -7.39 3.12
C HIS A 32 12.00 -7.38 3.73
N VAL A 33 11.13 -8.29 3.31
CA VAL A 33 9.78 -8.45 3.87
C VAL A 33 9.87 -8.80 5.35
N TRP A 34 10.75 -9.74 5.71
CA TRP A 34 10.98 -10.12 7.10
C TRP A 34 11.52 -8.95 7.94
N ALA A 35 12.50 -8.20 7.42
CA ALA A 35 13.05 -7.05 8.14
C ALA A 35 11.98 -5.98 8.43
N ILE A 36 11.11 -5.68 7.46
CA ILE A 36 10.01 -4.71 7.65
C ILE A 36 9.00 -5.24 8.68
N ARG A 37 8.65 -6.53 8.60
CA ARG A 37 7.72 -7.16 9.55
C ARG A 37 8.24 -7.06 10.99
N VAL A 38 9.50 -7.38 11.23
CA VAL A 38 10.12 -7.29 12.57
C VAL A 38 10.12 -5.85 13.08
N GLN A 39 10.39 -4.86 12.22
CA GLN A 39 10.32 -3.45 12.60
C GLN A 39 8.91 -3.02 13.00
N LEU A 40 7.88 -3.50 12.31
CA LEU A 40 6.48 -3.22 12.64
C LEU A 40 6.04 -3.94 13.93
N GLU A 41 6.47 -5.18 14.13
CA GLU A 41 6.25 -5.93 15.37
C GLU A 41 6.87 -5.21 16.58
N LEU A 42 8.08 -4.67 16.42
CA LEU A 42 8.75 -3.87 17.45
C LEU A 42 8.08 -2.52 17.71
N ALA A 43 7.44 -1.92 16.70
CA ALA A 43 6.69 -0.67 16.84
C ALA A 43 5.37 -0.85 17.61
N GLY A 44 4.87 -2.09 17.74
CA GLY A 44 3.66 -2.42 18.51
C GLY A 44 2.36 -1.95 17.87
N THR A 45 2.38 -1.50 16.61
CA THR A 45 1.18 -1.05 15.90
C THR A 45 0.53 -2.21 15.16
N VAL A 46 -0.46 -2.82 15.82
CA VAL A 46 -1.20 -3.98 15.26
C VAL A 46 -1.80 -3.66 13.89
N SER A 47 -2.35 -2.45 13.72
CA SER A 47 -2.95 -2.00 12.45
C SER A 47 -1.96 -1.91 11.29
N ASP A 48 -0.70 -1.55 11.54
CA ASP A 48 0.29 -1.41 10.47
C ASP A 48 0.85 -2.79 10.08
N LEU A 49 1.01 -3.68 11.05
CA LEU A 49 1.39 -5.08 10.83
C LEU A 49 0.32 -5.82 10.02
N ALA A 50 -0.95 -5.60 10.35
CA ALA A 50 -2.12 -6.09 9.63
C ALA A 50 -2.13 -5.67 8.16
N LEU A 51 -2.02 -4.36 7.93
CA LEU A 51 -1.98 -3.78 6.60
C LEU A 51 -0.79 -4.29 5.80
N PHE A 52 0.36 -4.45 6.45
CA PHE A 52 1.55 -4.99 5.81
C PHE A 52 1.38 -6.45 5.38
N ASN A 53 0.86 -7.31 6.25
CA ASN A 53 0.60 -8.72 5.92
C ASN A 53 -0.43 -8.82 4.78
N MET A 54 -1.53 -8.07 4.88
CA MET A 54 -2.55 -8.02 3.82
C MET A 54 -1.97 -7.54 2.49
N ALA A 55 -1.10 -6.52 2.49
CA ALA A 55 -0.44 -6.01 1.30
C ALA A 55 0.42 -7.08 0.60
N VAL A 56 1.13 -7.88 1.39
CA VAL A 56 1.99 -8.96 0.89
C VAL A 56 1.15 -10.08 0.29
N ASP A 57 0.05 -10.46 0.94
CA ASP A 57 -0.80 -11.57 0.50
C ASP A 57 -1.66 -11.23 -0.73
N SER A 58 -2.18 -10.00 -0.80
CA SER A 58 -3.14 -9.59 -1.83
C SER A 58 -2.53 -8.91 -3.05
N LYS A 59 -1.22 -8.61 -3.02
CA LYS A 59 -0.51 -7.88 -4.10
C LYS A 59 -1.18 -6.53 -4.47
N LEU A 60 -1.87 -5.91 -3.52
CA LEU A 60 -2.61 -4.66 -3.72
C LEU A 60 -1.68 -3.45 -3.82
N ARG A 61 -2.16 -2.37 -4.45
CA ARG A 61 -1.43 -1.10 -4.46
C ARG A 61 -1.60 -0.42 -3.10
N GLY A 62 -0.61 0.37 -2.70
CA GLY A 62 -0.66 1.12 -1.44
C GLY A 62 -1.89 2.03 -1.32
N CYS A 63 -2.40 2.57 -2.43
CA CYS A 63 -3.64 3.36 -2.42
C CYS A 63 -4.89 2.52 -2.10
N ASP A 64 -4.91 1.25 -2.49
CA ASP A 64 -6.04 0.35 -2.23
C ASP A 64 -6.04 -0.08 -0.76
N LEU A 65 -4.84 -0.29 -0.20
CA LEU A 65 -4.63 -0.63 1.22
C LEU A 65 -4.95 0.53 2.16
N VAL A 66 -4.60 1.78 1.79
CA VAL A 66 -4.92 2.95 2.62
C VAL A 66 -6.40 3.31 2.55
N GLN A 67 -7.10 2.92 1.47
CA GLN A 67 -8.55 3.05 1.34
C GLN A 67 -9.31 1.92 2.06
N LEU A 68 -8.68 0.75 2.21
CA LEU A 68 -9.16 -0.30 3.12
C LEU A 68 -9.04 0.23 4.56
N LYS A 69 -10.18 0.55 5.14
CA LYS A 69 -10.28 0.96 6.53
C LYS A 69 -9.76 -0.21 7.38
N ALA A 70 -8.79 0.02 8.26
CA ALA A 70 -8.23 -0.97 9.20
C ALA A 70 -9.27 -1.55 10.22
N ALA A 71 -10.56 -1.37 9.95
CA ALA A 71 -11.69 -1.91 10.69
C ALA A 71 -12.04 -3.36 10.29
N ASP A 72 -11.57 -3.84 9.14
CA ASP A 72 -11.82 -5.21 8.66
C ASP A 72 -10.77 -6.23 9.10
N GLU A 73 -9.78 -5.83 9.93
CA GLU A 73 -8.93 -6.85 10.54
C GLU A 73 -9.69 -7.56 11.65
N PRO A 74 -9.83 -8.91 11.62
CA PRO A 74 -10.27 -9.62 12.80
C PRO A 74 -9.34 -9.24 13.94
N ARG A 75 -9.90 -8.74 15.05
CA ARG A 75 -9.21 -8.72 16.34
C ARG A 75 -8.83 -10.16 16.64
N ILE A 76 -7.64 -10.58 16.23
CA ILE A 76 -7.04 -11.80 16.74
C ILE A 76 -6.65 -11.44 18.17
N SER A 77 -7.60 -11.65 19.07
CA SER A 77 -7.39 -11.75 20.50
C SER A 77 -6.39 -12.89 20.70
N VAL A 78 -5.09 -12.58 20.60
CA VAL A 78 -4.05 -13.45 21.14
C VAL A 78 -4.21 -13.42 22.65
N ALA A 79 -5.09 -14.29 23.13
CA ALA A 79 -4.93 -14.89 24.45
C ALA A 79 -3.59 -15.65 24.40
N LEU A 80 -2.52 -14.98 24.81
CA LEU A 80 -1.29 -15.64 25.20
C LEU A 80 -1.60 -16.48 26.46
N PRO A 81 -1.05 -17.70 26.58
CA PRO A 81 -1.12 -18.48 27.82
C PRO A 81 -0.38 -17.78 28.98
#